data_AF-L0DXT5-F1
#
_entry.id   AF-L0DXT5-F1
#
_cell.length_a   1.000
_cell.length_b   1.000
_cell.length_c   1.000
_cell.angle_alpha   90.00
_cell.angle_beta   90.00
_cell.angle_gamma   90.00
#
_symmetry.space_group_name_H-M   'P 1'
#
loop_
_entity.id
_entity.type
_entity.pdbx_description
1 polymer ?
#
loop_
_entity_poly.entity_id
_entity_poly.type
_entity_poly.pdbx_seq_one_letter_code
_entity_poly.pdbx_strand_id
1 'polypeptide(L)'
;MTLAELSADPLLQRILTHPDDANSVWQRDLERFLAGDTMLTRRSAGETAIMAVQRLMVFLGYSTAASGGFLVDGDFGRGTNRGVAQFQFEHGLTRKIDRDTLCYPCQWNTAARLITAIPDTTLTVPTLERMATVALERIGAGRVMSGDIEHAIFHLNALHKRRFLNSRAILARYGAYVRAACDALDAEEDIGVRPEWVLAIIRQETAGVIRPRFEQHYLSRLNAAEPDTSLEDLRLRSMSMGLGQIMGENHRAVGAANAEALFSAPVTEQVAFIARFLRPRHEVVRKAAPGDADFRSVARFYNGPAYESHHYHEKLARWFREFRQLIETEGLPEPASPAASLPRFSRGNRPDGMTWFRKSTRVQLLRMTEPFEVETQEGVQRIAPDTVDDWDGGYYVAFPEDGSKPYAIAPAYVRANYEPAAAD
;
A
#
# COMPACT_ATOMS: atom_id res chain seq x y z
N MET A 1 14.64 -19.17 1.70
CA MET A 1 15.15 -18.55 2.94
C MET A 1 14.50 -19.26 4.12
N THR A 2 15.26 -19.51 5.18
CA THR A 2 14.73 -20.08 6.42
C THR A 2 13.90 -19.03 7.15
N LEU A 3 13.00 -19.46 8.05
CA LEU A 3 12.22 -18.53 8.86
C LEU A 3 13.09 -17.60 9.72
N ALA A 4 14.26 -18.06 10.16
CA ALA A 4 15.23 -17.24 10.90
C ALA A 4 15.80 -16.11 10.02
N GLU A 5 16.23 -16.42 8.79
CA GLU A 5 16.70 -15.42 7.82
C GLU A 5 15.60 -14.42 7.46
N LEU A 6 14.37 -14.91 7.22
CA LEU A 6 13.21 -14.09 6.89
C LEU A 6 12.81 -13.17 8.05
N SER A 7 12.98 -13.64 9.30
CA SER A 7 12.74 -12.80 10.48
C SER A 7 13.80 -11.72 10.66
N ALA A 8 14.99 -11.84 10.08
CA ALA A 8 16.03 -10.81 10.15
C ALA A 8 15.93 -9.77 9.01
N ASP A 9 15.09 -10.02 8.01
CA ASP A 9 14.92 -9.13 6.85
C ASP A 9 14.29 -7.78 7.28
N PRO A 10 14.93 -6.63 6.98
CA PRO A 10 14.43 -5.32 7.39
C PRO A 10 13.06 -4.94 6.82
N LEU A 11 12.72 -5.38 5.60
CA LEU A 11 11.44 -5.07 4.99
C LEU A 11 10.33 -5.91 5.62
N LEU A 12 10.58 -7.20 5.85
CA LEU A 12 9.64 -8.06 6.57
C LEU A 12 9.42 -7.58 8.00
N GLN A 13 10.45 -7.08 8.69
CA GLN A 13 10.29 -6.51 10.03
C GLN A 13 9.27 -5.36 10.03
N ARG A 14 9.28 -4.48 9.04
CA ARG A 14 8.30 -3.38 8.92
C ARG A 14 6.86 -3.87 8.73
N ILE A 15 6.68 -5.05 8.11
CA ILE A 15 5.37 -5.69 7.95
C ILE A 15 4.94 -6.36 9.25
N LEU A 16 5.83 -7.17 9.84
CA LEU A 16 5.52 -8.00 11.01
C LEU A 16 5.28 -7.18 12.26
N THR A 17 5.95 -6.04 12.40
CA THR A 17 5.88 -5.21 13.61
C THR A 17 5.29 -3.85 13.32
N HIS A 18 4.55 -3.31 14.29
CA HIS A 18 4.16 -1.91 14.28
C HIS A 18 5.26 -1.09 14.96
N PRO A 19 5.62 0.10 14.46
CA PRO A 19 6.71 0.91 15.02
C PRO A 19 6.54 1.25 16.52
N ASP A 20 5.29 1.40 16.97
CA ASP A 20 4.97 1.69 18.38
C ASP A 20 4.99 0.45 19.31
N ASP A 21 5.15 -0.78 18.79
CA ASP A 21 5.05 -2.01 19.59
C ASP A 21 6.43 -2.58 19.98
N ALA A 22 6.50 -3.25 21.13
CA ALA A 22 7.73 -3.87 21.60
C ALA A 22 8.03 -5.19 20.85
N ASN A 23 9.11 -5.20 20.06
CA ASN A 23 9.45 -6.28 19.14
C ASN A 23 9.86 -7.63 19.79
N SER A 24 10.27 -7.63 21.06
CA SER A 24 10.94 -8.78 21.68
C SER A 24 10.02 -9.93 22.13
N VAL A 25 8.70 -9.72 22.17
CA VAL A 25 7.77 -10.75 22.68
C VAL A 25 7.50 -11.81 21.60
N TRP A 26 7.07 -11.40 20.40
CA TRP A 26 6.74 -12.35 19.35
C TRP A 26 7.97 -13.07 18.78
N GLN A 27 9.14 -12.42 18.76
CA GLN A 27 10.40 -13.05 18.33
C GLN A 27 10.77 -14.23 19.23
N ARG A 28 10.62 -14.08 20.56
CA ARG A 28 10.83 -15.17 21.51
C ARG A 28 9.82 -16.30 21.33
N ASP A 29 8.55 -15.97 21.06
CA ASP A 29 7.54 -16.99 20.77
C ASP A 29 7.83 -17.74 19.46
N LEU A 30 8.37 -17.05 18.44
CA LEU A 30 8.82 -17.65 17.18
C LEU A 30 9.99 -18.60 17.40
N GLU A 31 10.99 -18.21 18.18
CA GLU A 31 12.14 -19.06 18.54
C GLU A 31 11.68 -20.34 19.26
N ARG A 32 10.75 -20.22 20.21
CA ARG A 32 10.14 -21.37 20.89
C ARG A 32 9.39 -22.28 19.92
N PHE A 33 8.62 -21.71 18.99
CA PHE A 33 7.92 -22.46 17.95
C PHE A 33 8.89 -23.26 17.08
N LEU A 34 9.96 -22.62 16.62
CA LEU A 34 11.01 -23.25 15.82
C LEU A 34 11.76 -24.33 16.59
N ALA A 35 11.89 -24.21 17.91
CA ALA A 35 12.45 -25.23 18.78
C ALA A 35 11.51 -26.42 19.04
N GLY A 36 10.33 -26.46 18.40
CA GLY A 36 9.38 -27.57 18.51
C GLY A 36 8.51 -27.50 19.76
N ASP A 37 8.33 -26.32 20.36
CA ASP A 37 7.49 -26.13 21.55
C ASP A 37 6.01 -26.40 21.23
N THR A 38 5.58 -27.64 21.52
CA THR A 38 4.19 -28.08 21.37
C THR A 38 3.23 -27.44 22.39
N MET A 39 3.74 -26.67 23.38
CA MET A 39 2.91 -25.90 24.30
C MET A 39 2.35 -24.63 23.65
N LEU A 40 2.77 -24.26 22.44
CA LEU A 40 2.16 -23.18 21.66
C LEU A 40 0.81 -23.62 21.10
N THR A 41 -0.23 -23.00 21.61
CA THR A 41 -1.64 -23.18 21.24
C THR A 41 -2.19 -21.83 20.79
N ARG A 42 -3.42 -21.79 20.28
CA ARG A 42 -4.14 -20.51 20.06
C ARG A 42 -4.18 -19.62 21.32
N ARG A 43 -4.04 -20.18 22.52
CA ARG A 43 -4.01 -19.43 23.79
C ARG A 43 -2.61 -19.11 24.30
N SER A 44 -1.55 -19.69 23.74
CA SER A 44 -0.18 -19.60 24.26
C SER A 44 0.87 -19.18 23.24
N ALA A 45 0.56 -19.15 21.94
CA ALA A 45 1.21 -18.18 21.05
C ALA A 45 0.78 -16.81 21.57
N GLY A 46 1.73 -15.97 21.99
CA GLY A 46 1.42 -14.67 22.53
C GLY A 46 0.57 -13.88 21.54
N GLU A 47 -0.35 -13.06 22.06
CA GLU A 47 -1.20 -12.14 21.28
C GLU A 47 -0.39 -11.43 20.19
N THR A 48 0.81 -10.97 20.53
CA THR A 48 1.75 -10.29 19.63
C THR A 48 2.21 -11.15 18.45
N ALA A 49 2.42 -12.45 18.64
CA ALA A 49 2.80 -13.36 17.55
C ALA A 49 1.66 -13.56 16.55
N ILE A 50 0.43 -13.69 17.04
CA ILE A 50 -0.75 -13.77 16.17
C ILE A 50 -0.96 -12.45 15.44
N MET A 51 -0.74 -11.30 16.09
CA MET A 51 -0.80 -10.00 15.43
C MET A 51 0.22 -9.87 14.29
N ALA A 52 1.45 -10.38 14.45
CA ALA A 52 2.46 -10.36 13.39
C ALA A 52 2.01 -11.19 12.17
N VAL A 53 1.44 -12.38 12.39
CA VAL A 53 0.86 -13.22 11.32
C VAL A 53 -0.31 -12.53 10.65
N GLN A 54 -1.23 -11.94 11.42
CA GLN A 54 -2.36 -11.19 10.88
C GLN A 54 -1.89 -10.00 10.05
N ARG A 55 -0.84 -9.27 10.48
CA ARG A 55 -0.26 -8.16 9.70
C ARG A 55 0.29 -8.64 8.35
N LEU A 56 1.02 -9.75 8.35
CA LEU A 56 1.53 -10.35 7.11
C LEU A 56 0.40 -10.80 6.19
N MET A 57 -0.64 -11.43 6.73
CA MET A 57 -1.83 -11.83 5.96
C MET A 57 -2.56 -10.62 5.37
N VAL A 58 -2.76 -9.57 6.17
CA VAL A 58 -3.39 -8.31 5.73
C VAL A 58 -2.58 -7.69 4.60
N PHE A 59 -1.26 -7.65 4.73
CA PHE A 59 -0.35 -7.16 3.70
C PHE A 59 -0.47 -7.96 2.39
N LEU A 60 -0.62 -9.28 2.48
CA LEU A 60 -0.83 -10.18 1.35
C LEU A 60 -2.25 -10.17 0.78
N GLY A 61 -3.17 -9.35 1.33
CA GLY A 61 -4.55 -9.25 0.86
C GLY A 61 -5.48 -10.36 1.38
N TYR A 62 -5.11 -11.04 2.47
CA TYR A 62 -5.96 -12.01 3.14
C TYR A 62 -6.65 -11.38 4.36
N SER A 63 -7.97 -11.37 4.33
CA SER A 63 -8.82 -10.92 5.44
C SER A 63 -8.67 -11.83 6.66
N THR A 64 -8.69 -11.25 7.85
CA THR A 64 -8.49 -11.94 9.14
C THR A 64 -9.72 -11.88 10.05
N ALA A 65 -10.80 -11.21 9.65
CA ALA A 65 -12.08 -11.21 10.36
C ALA A 65 -13.11 -12.14 9.71
N ALA A 66 -14.01 -12.71 10.52
CA ALA A 66 -15.09 -13.57 10.04
C ALA A 66 -16.09 -12.82 9.14
N SER A 67 -16.19 -11.50 9.29
CA SER A 67 -16.98 -10.62 8.44
C SER A 67 -16.34 -10.34 7.07
N GLY A 68 -15.12 -10.83 6.82
CA GLY A 68 -14.35 -10.49 5.62
C GLY A 68 -13.48 -9.23 5.75
N GLY A 69 -13.56 -8.55 6.90
CA GLY A 69 -12.68 -7.44 7.24
C GLY A 69 -11.24 -7.86 7.55
N PHE A 70 -10.38 -6.85 7.69
CA PHE A 70 -8.96 -6.97 7.98
C PHE A 70 -8.73 -6.43 9.39
N LEU A 71 -8.30 -7.31 10.29
CA LEU A 71 -8.22 -7.08 11.72
C LEU A 71 -6.86 -7.59 12.24
N VAL A 72 -6.22 -6.80 13.08
CA VAL A 72 -5.02 -7.18 13.82
C VAL A 72 -5.38 -7.06 15.29
N ASP A 73 -5.79 -8.18 15.89
CA ASP A 73 -6.32 -8.27 17.26
C ASP A 73 -5.67 -9.38 18.10
N GLY A 74 -4.73 -10.13 17.53
CA GLY A 74 -4.05 -11.21 18.24
C GLY A 74 -4.92 -12.44 18.49
N ASP A 75 -6.13 -12.52 17.93
CA ASP A 75 -6.95 -13.72 17.98
C ASP A 75 -6.86 -14.53 16.68
N PHE A 76 -6.51 -15.81 16.80
CA PHE A 76 -6.59 -16.77 15.70
C PHE A 76 -8.04 -17.23 15.48
N GLY A 77 -8.93 -16.28 15.21
CA GLY A 77 -10.35 -16.49 14.99
C GLY A 77 -10.68 -17.19 13.68
N ARG A 78 -11.99 -17.38 13.44
CA ARG A 78 -12.50 -18.01 12.21
C ARG A 78 -12.10 -17.28 10.92
N GLY A 79 -11.93 -15.95 11.00
CA GLY A 79 -11.42 -15.14 9.90
C GLY A 79 -9.96 -15.43 9.58
N THR A 80 -9.08 -15.35 10.58
CA THR A 80 -7.67 -15.74 10.48
C THR A 80 -7.54 -17.16 9.95
N ASN A 81 -8.31 -18.11 10.49
CA ASN A 81 -8.35 -19.49 10.03
C ASN A 81 -8.69 -19.62 8.53
N ARG A 82 -9.73 -18.91 8.07
CA ARG A 82 -10.09 -18.89 6.64
C ARG A 82 -8.96 -18.32 5.79
N GLY A 83 -8.35 -17.21 6.19
CA GLY A 83 -7.27 -16.60 5.43
C GLY A 83 -6.05 -17.53 5.30
N VAL A 84 -5.69 -18.24 6.39
CA VAL A 84 -4.62 -19.25 6.37
C VAL A 84 -5.01 -20.42 5.46
N ALA A 85 -6.25 -20.91 5.54
CA ALA A 85 -6.75 -21.98 4.67
C ALA A 85 -6.69 -21.59 3.19
N GLN A 86 -7.13 -20.37 2.84
CA GLN A 86 -7.05 -19.82 1.49
C GLN A 86 -5.60 -19.74 1.00
N PHE A 87 -4.70 -19.17 1.82
CA PHE A 87 -3.28 -19.09 1.49
C PHE A 87 -2.67 -20.48 1.26
N GLN A 88 -2.93 -21.42 2.16
CA GLN A 88 -2.39 -22.78 2.05
C GLN A 88 -2.89 -23.48 0.78
N PHE A 89 -4.15 -23.29 0.41
CA PHE A 89 -4.70 -23.86 -0.83
C PHE A 89 -4.09 -23.21 -2.07
N GLU A 90 -4.07 -21.87 -2.13
CA GLU A 90 -3.52 -21.09 -3.26
C GLU A 90 -2.04 -21.40 -3.52
N HIS A 91 -1.29 -21.80 -2.49
CA HIS A 91 0.13 -22.13 -2.59
C HIS A 91 0.47 -23.62 -2.46
N GLY A 92 -0.53 -24.52 -2.54
CA GLY A 92 -0.29 -25.97 -2.56
C GLY A 92 0.30 -26.56 -1.26
N LEU A 93 0.08 -25.90 -0.13
CA LEU A 93 0.61 -26.26 1.19
C LEU A 93 -0.33 -27.17 2.00
N THR A 94 -1.51 -27.49 1.46
CA THR A 94 -2.48 -28.38 2.10
C THR A 94 -3.12 -29.32 1.09
N ARG A 95 -3.39 -30.56 1.52
CA ARG A 95 -4.25 -31.53 0.83
C ARG A 95 -5.56 -31.82 1.59
N LYS A 96 -5.71 -31.22 2.78
CA LYS A 96 -6.85 -31.48 3.67
C LYS A 96 -8.03 -30.54 3.41
N ILE A 97 -7.78 -29.44 2.72
CA ILE A 97 -8.77 -28.41 2.43
C ILE A 97 -8.89 -28.36 0.92
N ASP A 98 -10.10 -28.56 0.42
CA ASP A 98 -10.41 -28.46 -0.99
C ASP A 98 -11.11 -27.13 -1.31
N ARG A 99 -11.31 -26.91 -2.61
CA ARG A 99 -11.91 -25.69 -3.15
C ARG A 99 -13.35 -25.51 -2.69
N ASP A 100 -14.13 -26.58 -2.67
CA ASP A 100 -15.55 -26.54 -2.29
C ASP A 100 -15.72 -26.15 -0.82
N THR A 101 -14.81 -26.60 0.04
CA THR A 101 -14.74 -26.19 1.44
C THR A 101 -14.48 -24.69 1.58
N LEU A 102 -13.58 -24.11 0.77
CA LEU A 102 -13.27 -22.67 0.81
C LEU A 102 -14.34 -21.79 0.16
N CYS A 103 -15.06 -22.34 -0.83
CA CYS A 103 -16.10 -21.68 -1.60
C CYS A 103 -17.52 -22.08 -1.13
N TYR A 104 -17.67 -22.48 0.14
CA TYR A 104 -18.93 -22.96 0.70
C TYR A 104 -20.14 -22.10 0.29
N PRO A 105 -21.27 -22.70 -0.13
CA PRO A 105 -22.44 -21.94 -0.55
C PRO A 105 -22.96 -21.04 0.58
N CYS A 106 -23.09 -19.74 0.32
CA CYS A 106 -23.61 -18.78 1.29
C CYS A 106 -24.25 -17.57 0.62
N GLN A 107 -24.94 -16.77 1.44
CA GLN A 107 -25.47 -15.46 1.11
C GLN A 107 -24.75 -14.41 1.97
N TRP A 108 -24.88 -13.13 1.64
CA TRP A 108 -24.21 -12.05 2.37
C TRP A 108 -24.45 -12.09 3.90
N ASN A 109 -25.67 -12.45 4.34
CA ASN A 109 -26.07 -12.53 5.74
C ASN A 109 -25.79 -13.89 6.41
N THR A 110 -25.41 -14.92 5.64
CA THR A 110 -25.08 -16.25 6.19
C THR A 110 -23.61 -16.58 6.16
N ALA A 111 -22.80 -15.86 5.35
CA ALA A 111 -21.37 -16.07 5.19
C ALA A 111 -20.62 -16.25 6.53
N ALA A 112 -20.71 -15.27 7.42
CA ALA A 112 -19.99 -15.30 8.70
C ALA A 112 -20.43 -16.46 9.62
N ARG A 113 -21.68 -16.92 9.51
CA ARG A 113 -22.19 -18.08 10.28
C ARG A 113 -21.72 -19.40 9.68
N LEU A 114 -21.72 -19.51 8.36
CA LEU A 114 -21.36 -20.73 7.62
C LEU A 114 -19.84 -20.90 7.45
N ILE A 115 -19.03 -19.92 7.86
CA ILE A 115 -17.56 -20.02 7.88
C ILE A 115 -17.06 -21.25 8.64
N THR A 116 -17.86 -21.85 9.52
CA THR A 116 -17.58 -23.12 10.22
C THR A 116 -17.36 -24.31 9.28
N ALA A 117 -17.80 -24.21 8.02
CA ALA A 117 -17.52 -25.22 6.99
C ALA A 117 -16.02 -25.45 6.76
N ILE A 118 -15.20 -24.40 6.94
CA ILE A 118 -13.74 -24.51 6.82
C ILE A 118 -13.18 -25.18 8.07
N PRO A 119 -12.50 -26.34 8.01
CA PRO A 119 -11.93 -26.95 9.21
C PRO A 119 -10.84 -26.06 9.83
N ASP A 120 -10.54 -26.30 11.10
CA ASP A 120 -9.42 -25.60 11.75
C ASP A 120 -8.11 -25.99 11.06
N THR A 121 -7.31 -24.98 10.76
CA THR A 121 -6.03 -25.08 10.06
C THR A 121 -4.89 -24.94 11.05
N THR A 122 -3.79 -25.65 10.78
CA THR A 122 -2.56 -25.50 11.55
C THR A 122 -1.64 -24.53 10.82
N LEU A 123 -1.15 -23.54 11.54
CA LEU A 123 -0.07 -22.69 11.06
C LEU A 123 1.24 -23.47 11.17
N THR A 124 1.88 -23.74 10.03
CA THR A 124 3.13 -24.54 9.96
C THR A 124 4.31 -23.66 9.57
N VAL A 125 5.53 -24.10 9.89
CA VAL A 125 6.77 -23.42 9.44
C VAL A 125 6.78 -23.19 7.92
N PRO A 126 6.47 -24.20 7.06
CA PRO A 126 6.38 -23.97 5.62
C PRO A 126 5.34 -22.92 5.19
N THR A 127 4.23 -22.80 5.95
CA THR A 127 3.23 -21.76 5.70
C THR A 127 3.82 -20.38 5.94
N LEU A 128 4.48 -20.18 7.08
CA LEU A 128 5.09 -18.90 7.46
C LEU A 128 6.22 -18.50 6.51
N GLU A 129 7.11 -19.44 6.17
CA GLU A 129 8.19 -19.22 5.22
C GLU A 129 7.66 -18.83 3.85
N ARG A 130 6.60 -19.50 3.38
CA ARG A 130 5.98 -19.15 2.10
C ARG A 130 5.28 -17.79 2.15
N MET A 131 4.58 -17.44 3.23
CA MET A 131 3.96 -16.11 3.38
C MET A 131 5.01 -15.00 3.31
N ALA A 132 6.10 -15.13 4.07
CA ALA A 132 7.18 -14.16 4.10
C ALA A 132 7.89 -14.07 2.73
N THR A 133 8.17 -15.20 2.09
CA THR A 133 8.77 -15.24 0.75
C THR A 133 7.86 -14.56 -0.28
N VAL A 134 6.56 -14.87 -0.30
CA VAL A 134 5.59 -14.26 -1.23
C VAL A 134 5.46 -12.75 -0.98
N ALA A 135 5.57 -12.29 0.26
CA ALA A 135 5.56 -10.86 0.56
C ALA A 135 6.75 -10.14 -0.09
N LEU A 136 7.96 -10.69 0.03
CA LEU A 136 9.16 -10.17 -0.62
C LEU A 136 9.06 -10.23 -2.15
N GLU A 137 8.60 -11.34 -2.72
CA GLU A 137 8.34 -11.51 -4.16
C GLU A 137 7.37 -10.42 -4.68
N ARG A 138 6.27 -10.17 -3.95
CA ARG A 138 5.28 -9.16 -4.32
C ARG A 138 5.80 -7.73 -4.19
N ILE A 139 6.61 -7.43 -3.18
CA ILE A 139 7.27 -6.13 -3.03
C ILE A 139 8.16 -5.87 -4.24
N GLY A 140 9.04 -6.81 -4.59
CA GLY A 140 9.95 -6.68 -5.74
C GLY A 140 9.23 -6.53 -7.08
N ALA A 141 8.01 -7.08 -7.20
CA ALA A 141 7.19 -6.99 -8.40
C ALA A 141 6.20 -5.80 -8.41
N GLY A 142 6.15 -4.97 -7.37
CA GLY A 142 5.13 -3.92 -7.25
C GLY A 142 3.70 -4.47 -7.14
N ARG A 143 3.52 -5.73 -6.74
CA ARG A 143 2.23 -6.44 -6.59
C ARG A 143 1.71 -6.36 -5.15
N VAL A 144 1.98 -5.24 -4.49
CA VAL A 144 1.48 -4.92 -3.14
C VAL A 144 0.41 -3.84 -3.24
N MET A 145 -0.35 -3.66 -2.16
CA MET A 145 -1.37 -2.60 -2.10
C MET A 145 -0.76 -1.24 -2.42
N SER A 146 -1.38 -0.51 -3.36
CA SER A 146 -0.87 0.77 -3.86
C SER A 146 0.43 0.69 -4.67
N GLY A 147 0.86 -0.49 -5.10
CA GLY A 147 2.03 -0.71 -5.96
C GLY A 147 3.38 -0.40 -5.32
N ASP A 148 3.38 0.07 -4.07
CA ASP A 148 4.53 0.61 -3.37
C ASP A 148 4.50 0.22 -1.89
N ILE A 149 5.67 -0.15 -1.35
CA ILE A 149 5.80 -0.63 0.02
C ILE A 149 5.53 0.46 1.05
N GLU A 150 5.95 1.71 0.80
CA GLU A 150 5.76 2.79 1.76
C GLU A 150 4.26 3.08 1.96
N HIS A 151 3.51 3.09 0.87
CA HIS A 151 2.05 3.21 0.93
C HIS A 151 1.40 2.00 1.60
N ALA A 152 1.84 0.78 1.28
CA ALA A 152 1.31 -0.43 1.90
C ALA A 152 1.54 -0.44 3.43
N ILE A 153 2.74 -0.09 3.89
CA ILE A 153 3.10 -0.02 5.31
C ILE A 153 2.33 1.08 6.03
N PHE A 154 2.18 2.26 5.42
CA PHE A 154 1.35 3.34 5.98
C PHE A 154 -0.06 2.85 6.30
N HIS A 155 -0.72 2.20 5.33
CA HIS A 155 -2.07 1.70 5.49
C HIS A 155 -2.15 0.56 6.50
N LEU A 156 -1.20 -0.37 6.48
CA LEU A 156 -1.12 -1.48 7.44
C LEU A 156 -0.98 -0.98 8.89
N ASN A 157 -0.13 0.02 9.12
CA ASN A 157 0.08 0.62 10.44
C ASN A 157 -1.16 1.38 10.92
N ALA A 158 -1.74 2.20 10.03
CA ALA A 158 -2.96 2.91 10.31
C ALA A 158 -4.14 1.96 10.64
N LEU A 159 -4.27 0.85 9.90
CA LEU A 159 -5.25 -0.20 10.16
C LEU A 159 -5.07 -0.86 11.53
N HIS A 160 -3.84 -1.27 11.85
CA HIS A 160 -3.52 -1.89 13.14
C HIS A 160 -3.95 -0.98 14.29
N LYS A 161 -3.55 0.29 14.29
CA LYS A 161 -3.90 1.22 15.38
C LYS A 161 -5.26 1.93 15.20
N ARG A 162 -6.04 1.55 14.18
CA ARG A 162 -7.32 2.19 13.81
C ARG A 162 -7.21 3.73 13.67
N ARG A 163 -6.07 4.21 13.17
CA ARG A 163 -5.75 5.64 12.97
C ARG A 163 -6.20 6.08 11.58
N PHE A 164 -7.42 6.59 11.47
CA PHE A 164 -7.98 7.10 10.21
C PHE A 164 -7.65 8.57 9.96
N LEU A 165 -7.69 9.00 8.71
CA LEU A 165 -7.45 10.38 8.32
C LEU A 165 -8.74 11.22 8.42
N ASN A 166 -8.60 12.47 8.88
CA ASN A 166 -9.63 13.49 8.73
C ASN A 166 -9.53 14.14 7.34
N SER A 167 -10.49 15.00 6.99
CA SER A 167 -10.58 15.58 5.64
C SER A 167 -9.35 16.41 5.27
N ARG A 168 -8.81 17.20 6.19
CA ARG A 168 -7.57 17.96 5.99
C ARG A 168 -6.37 17.05 5.68
N ALA A 169 -6.20 15.96 6.42
CA ALA A 169 -5.13 15.00 6.18
C ALA A 169 -5.33 14.20 4.87
N ILE A 170 -6.58 13.92 4.50
CA ILE A 170 -6.91 13.33 3.18
C ILE A 170 -6.56 14.30 2.05
N LEU A 171 -6.92 15.58 2.18
CA LEU A 171 -6.58 16.60 1.20
C LEU A 171 -5.06 16.74 1.05
N ALA A 172 -4.33 16.84 2.16
CA ALA A 172 -2.87 16.94 2.15
C ALA A 172 -2.20 15.73 1.50
N ARG A 173 -2.71 14.51 1.76
CA ARG A 173 -2.11 13.27 1.24
C ARG A 173 -2.49 12.97 -0.20
N TYR A 174 -3.75 13.22 -0.58
CA TYR A 174 -4.30 12.75 -1.86
C TYR A 174 -4.71 13.86 -2.82
N GLY A 175 -4.82 15.12 -2.38
CA GLY A 175 -5.34 16.21 -3.19
C GLY A 175 -4.56 16.44 -4.49
N ALA A 176 -3.24 16.29 -4.43
CA ALA A 176 -2.34 16.36 -5.59
C ALA A 176 -2.68 15.30 -6.66
N TYR A 177 -2.91 14.06 -6.23
CA TYR A 177 -3.33 12.96 -7.12
C TYR A 177 -4.76 13.15 -7.64
N VAL A 178 -5.66 13.68 -6.80
CA VAL A 178 -7.05 13.99 -7.20
C VAL A 178 -7.08 15.06 -8.28
N ARG A 179 -6.30 16.13 -8.14
CA ARG A 179 -6.17 17.17 -9.15
C ARG A 179 -5.75 16.57 -10.49
N ALA A 180 -4.60 15.89 -10.50
CA ALA A 180 -4.06 15.28 -11.72
C ALA A 180 -5.05 14.30 -12.38
N ALA A 181 -5.72 13.46 -11.60
CA ALA A 181 -6.70 12.52 -12.11
C ALA A 181 -7.94 13.22 -12.71
N CYS A 182 -8.46 14.25 -12.04
CA CYS A 182 -9.61 15.00 -12.55
C CYS A 182 -9.27 15.76 -13.84
N ASP A 183 -8.10 16.41 -13.88
CA ASP A 183 -7.62 17.16 -15.05
C ASP A 183 -7.42 16.24 -16.27
N ALA A 184 -6.77 15.08 -16.07
CA ALA A 184 -6.55 14.10 -17.14
C ALA A 184 -7.88 13.55 -17.69
N LEU A 185 -8.83 13.21 -16.81
CA LEU A 185 -10.12 12.65 -17.22
C LEU A 185 -11.04 13.68 -17.89
N ASP A 186 -10.92 14.96 -17.55
CA ASP A 186 -11.62 16.04 -18.26
C ASP A 186 -11.07 16.21 -19.68
N ALA A 187 -9.73 16.13 -19.83
CA ALA A 187 -9.07 16.25 -21.12
C ALA A 187 -9.24 15.03 -22.04
N GLU A 188 -9.16 13.80 -21.50
CA GLU A 188 -9.06 12.57 -22.28
C GLU A 188 -10.38 11.81 -22.41
N GLU A 189 -11.22 11.84 -21.38
CA GLU A 189 -12.41 10.98 -21.29
C GLU A 189 -13.73 11.77 -21.26
N ASP A 190 -13.68 13.11 -21.24
CA ASP A 190 -14.82 14.01 -21.01
C ASP A 190 -15.71 13.44 -19.90
N ILE A 191 -15.16 13.31 -18.68
CA ILE A 191 -15.93 12.91 -17.49
C ILE A 191 -16.28 14.13 -16.63
N GLY A 192 -15.35 15.09 -16.49
CA GLY A 192 -15.54 16.34 -15.76
C GLY A 192 -15.89 16.19 -14.28
N VAL A 193 -15.33 15.19 -13.59
CA VAL A 193 -15.61 14.98 -12.15
C VAL A 193 -14.97 16.08 -11.29
N ARG A 194 -15.74 16.62 -10.34
CA ARG A 194 -15.20 17.60 -9.38
C ARG A 194 -14.32 16.92 -8.32
N PRO A 195 -13.14 17.47 -7.95
CA PRO A 195 -12.26 16.93 -6.91
C PRO A 195 -12.95 16.62 -5.59
N GLU A 196 -13.92 17.44 -5.18
CA GLU A 196 -14.68 17.26 -3.94
C GLU A 196 -15.42 15.92 -3.89
N TRP A 197 -15.92 15.41 -5.03
CA TRP A 197 -16.59 14.12 -5.09
C TRP A 197 -15.61 12.97 -4.82
N VAL A 198 -14.44 13.02 -5.44
CA VAL A 198 -13.41 11.99 -5.28
C VAL A 198 -12.93 11.96 -3.83
N LEU A 199 -12.60 13.13 -3.26
CA LEU A 199 -12.18 13.25 -1.87
C LEU A 199 -13.28 12.82 -0.88
N ALA A 200 -14.55 13.15 -1.15
CA ALA A 200 -15.69 12.73 -0.33
C ALA A 200 -15.88 11.20 -0.34
N ILE A 201 -15.69 10.54 -1.49
CA ILE A 201 -15.70 9.08 -1.59
C ILE A 201 -14.55 8.47 -0.78
N ILE A 202 -13.31 8.98 -0.93
CA ILE A 202 -12.17 8.52 -0.13
C ILE A 202 -12.49 8.65 1.37
N ARG A 203 -13.06 9.78 1.79
CA ARG A 203 -13.43 10.02 3.19
C ARG A 203 -14.49 9.06 3.69
N GLN A 204 -15.49 8.75 2.86
CA GLN A 204 -16.60 7.89 3.21
C GLN A 204 -16.19 6.42 3.29
N GLU A 205 -15.51 5.92 2.28
CA GLU A 205 -15.26 4.48 2.12
C GLU A 205 -14.07 4.01 2.96
N THR A 206 -13.00 4.80 3.01
CA THR A 206 -11.74 4.40 3.63
C THR A 206 -11.26 5.33 4.73
N ALA A 207 -11.81 6.53 4.83
CA ALA A 207 -11.26 7.58 5.68
C ALA A 207 -9.74 7.78 5.40
N GLY A 208 -9.36 7.69 4.12
CA GLY A 208 -7.98 7.85 3.65
C GLY A 208 -7.03 6.69 3.97
N VAL A 209 -7.52 5.61 4.58
CA VAL A 209 -6.73 4.41 4.92
C VAL A 209 -7.35 3.23 4.20
N ILE A 210 -6.64 2.63 3.22
CA ILE A 210 -7.17 1.48 2.49
C ILE A 210 -7.41 0.33 3.47
N ARG A 211 -8.62 -0.22 3.41
CA ARG A 211 -9.05 -1.39 4.18
C ARG A 211 -9.64 -2.37 3.19
N PRO A 212 -8.88 -3.32 2.65
CA PRO A 212 -9.47 -4.29 1.75
C PRO A 212 -10.64 -5.00 2.46
N ARG A 213 -11.65 -5.43 1.71
CA ARG A 213 -12.81 -6.11 2.29
C ARG A 213 -13.18 -7.29 1.42
N PHE A 214 -13.06 -8.48 1.97
CA PHE A 214 -13.38 -9.72 1.27
C PHE A 214 -14.86 -10.08 1.47
N GLU A 215 -15.56 -10.37 0.38
CA GLU A 215 -16.96 -10.78 0.41
C GLU A 215 -17.09 -12.26 0.04
N GLN A 216 -17.21 -13.12 1.05
CA GLN A 216 -17.30 -14.57 0.84
C GLN A 216 -18.42 -14.97 -0.12
N HIS A 217 -19.58 -14.31 -0.04
CA HIS A 217 -20.72 -14.64 -0.89
C HIS A 217 -20.45 -14.33 -2.38
N TYR A 218 -19.56 -13.36 -2.68
CA TYR A 218 -19.04 -13.17 -4.03
C TYR A 218 -18.15 -14.34 -4.44
N LEU A 219 -17.23 -14.79 -3.57
CA LEU A 219 -16.36 -15.92 -3.86
C LEU A 219 -17.16 -17.18 -4.18
N SER A 220 -18.15 -17.51 -3.34
CA SER A 220 -19.02 -18.66 -3.54
C SER A 220 -19.80 -18.58 -4.86
N ARG A 221 -20.34 -17.40 -5.20
CA ARG A 221 -21.07 -17.17 -6.45
C ARG A 221 -20.16 -17.27 -7.68
N LEU A 222 -19.00 -16.62 -7.65
CA LEU A 222 -18.04 -16.62 -8.75
C LEU A 222 -17.49 -18.03 -8.96
N ASN A 223 -17.21 -18.77 -7.89
CA ASN A 223 -16.76 -20.15 -7.98
C ASN A 223 -17.76 -21.06 -8.69
N ALA A 224 -19.05 -20.89 -8.39
CA ALA A 224 -20.10 -21.66 -9.06
C ALA A 224 -20.25 -21.28 -10.55
N ALA A 225 -20.02 -20.01 -10.90
CA ALA A 225 -20.11 -19.53 -12.27
C ALA A 225 -18.86 -19.85 -13.12
N GLU A 226 -17.69 -19.87 -12.50
CA GLU A 226 -16.38 -19.96 -13.14
C GLU A 226 -15.46 -20.93 -12.38
N PRO A 227 -15.78 -22.23 -12.35
CA PRO A 227 -15.06 -23.21 -11.53
C PRO A 227 -13.60 -23.41 -11.96
N ASP A 228 -13.29 -23.17 -13.23
CA ASP A 228 -11.95 -23.34 -13.81
C ASP A 228 -11.01 -22.15 -13.52
N THR A 229 -11.55 -21.01 -13.07
CA THR A 229 -10.77 -19.83 -12.71
C THR A 229 -10.00 -20.07 -11.41
N SER A 230 -8.75 -19.62 -11.33
CA SER A 230 -7.93 -19.81 -10.13
C SER A 230 -8.61 -19.20 -8.88
N LEU A 231 -8.41 -19.83 -7.72
CA LEU A 231 -9.04 -19.34 -6.48
C LEU A 231 -8.52 -17.94 -6.10
N GLU A 232 -7.24 -17.66 -6.38
CA GLU A 232 -6.63 -16.35 -6.16
C GLU A 232 -7.34 -15.25 -6.96
N ASP A 233 -7.61 -15.46 -8.26
CA ASP A 233 -8.32 -14.48 -9.09
C ASP A 233 -9.74 -14.26 -8.59
N LEU A 234 -10.48 -15.35 -8.29
CA LEU A 234 -11.83 -15.24 -7.72
C LEU A 234 -11.83 -14.52 -6.37
N ARG A 235 -10.82 -14.75 -5.52
CA ARG A 235 -10.68 -14.07 -4.23
C ARG A 235 -10.46 -12.57 -4.43
N LEU A 236 -9.56 -12.18 -5.34
CA LEU A 236 -9.31 -10.76 -5.64
C LEU A 236 -10.56 -10.09 -6.25
N ARG A 237 -11.28 -10.76 -7.14
CA ARG A 237 -12.56 -10.27 -7.68
C ARG A 237 -13.64 -10.10 -6.62
N SER A 238 -13.57 -10.91 -5.56
CA SER A 238 -14.46 -10.87 -4.40
C SER A 238 -14.05 -9.88 -3.32
N MET A 239 -13.10 -8.99 -3.60
CA MET A 239 -12.62 -8.00 -2.63
C MET A 239 -12.89 -6.57 -3.09
N SER A 240 -13.40 -5.73 -2.18
CA SER A 240 -13.38 -4.27 -2.34
C SER A 240 -12.00 -3.74 -1.97
N MET A 241 -11.40 -2.95 -2.86
CA MET A 241 -10.00 -2.58 -2.78
C MET A 241 -9.77 -1.08 -3.03
N GLY A 242 -8.59 -0.61 -2.66
CA GLY A 242 -8.14 0.76 -2.88
C GLY A 242 -8.90 1.81 -2.09
N LEU A 243 -8.56 3.08 -2.35
CA LEU A 243 -9.12 4.25 -1.67
C LEU A 243 -10.63 4.40 -1.85
N GLY A 244 -11.17 3.89 -2.97
CA GLY A 244 -12.59 3.90 -3.29
C GLY A 244 -13.38 2.69 -2.81
N GLN A 245 -12.73 1.62 -2.33
CA GLN A 245 -13.44 0.35 -2.06
C GLN A 245 -14.22 -0.19 -3.27
N ILE A 246 -13.62 -0.10 -4.46
CA ILE A 246 -14.24 -0.67 -5.67
C ILE A 246 -14.05 -2.18 -5.62
N MET A 247 -15.15 -2.93 -5.79
CA MET A 247 -15.13 -4.39 -5.85
C MET A 247 -14.28 -4.87 -7.05
N GLY A 248 -13.41 -5.86 -6.85
CA GLY A 248 -12.52 -6.38 -7.88
C GLY A 248 -13.26 -6.90 -9.12
N GLU A 249 -14.49 -7.42 -8.95
CA GLU A 249 -15.39 -7.78 -10.05
C GLU A 249 -15.67 -6.62 -11.03
N ASN A 250 -15.59 -5.38 -10.54
CA ASN A 250 -15.82 -4.16 -11.32
C ASN A 250 -14.53 -3.62 -11.98
N HIS A 251 -13.43 -4.38 -12.02
CA HIS A 251 -12.15 -3.89 -12.55
C HIS A 251 -12.26 -3.27 -13.96
N ARG A 252 -13.08 -3.88 -14.84
CA ARG A 252 -13.31 -3.37 -16.20
C ARG A 252 -14.02 -2.02 -16.23
N ALA A 253 -14.91 -1.76 -15.27
CA ALA A 253 -15.67 -0.51 -15.20
C ALA A 253 -14.77 0.71 -14.94
N VAL A 254 -13.55 0.49 -14.45
CA VAL A 254 -12.57 1.55 -14.15
C VAL A 254 -11.31 1.45 -15.02
N GLY A 255 -11.31 0.58 -16.02
CA GLY A 255 -10.21 0.42 -16.97
C GLY A 255 -9.04 -0.45 -16.47
N ALA A 256 -9.16 -1.13 -15.32
CA ALA A 256 -8.13 -2.03 -14.85
C ALA A 256 -8.14 -3.36 -15.64
N ALA A 257 -6.97 -3.89 -15.96
CA ALA A 257 -6.82 -5.12 -16.77
C ALA A 257 -7.46 -6.35 -16.11
N ASN A 258 -7.30 -6.49 -14.79
CA ASN A 258 -7.87 -7.54 -13.94
C ASN A 258 -8.01 -7.04 -12.49
N ALA A 259 -8.57 -7.87 -11.61
CA ALA A 259 -8.74 -7.50 -10.19
C ALA A 259 -7.41 -7.31 -9.46
N GLU A 260 -6.36 -8.01 -9.86
CA GLU A 260 -5.02 -7.80 -9.31
C GLU A 260 -4.46 -6.41 -9.66
N ALA A 261 -4.57 -5.99 -10.92
CA ALA A 261 -4.15 -4.66 -11.36
C ALA A 261 -4.92 -3.57 -10.59
N LEU A 262 -6.18 -3.83 -10.22
CA LEU A 262 -6.94 -2.93 -9.35
C LEU A 262 -6.39 -2.91 -7.92
N PHE A 263 -5.99 -4.07 -7.38
CA PHE A 263 -5.40 -4.19 -6.03
C PHE A 263 -4.06 -3.45 -5.89
N SER A 264 -3.17 -3.66 -6.85
CA SER A 264 -1.80 -3.15 -6.80
C SER A 264 -1.62 -1.85 -7.57
N ALA A 265 -2.70 -1.24 -8.06
CA ALA A 265 -2.66 0.05 -8.73
C ALA A 265 -1.99 1.11 -7.83
N PRO A 266 -1.08 1.93 -8.37
CA PRO A 266 -0.50 3.05 -7.63
C PRO A 266 -1.59 4.03 -7.19
N VAL A 267 -1.30 4.86 -6.20
CA VAL A 267 -2.28 5.83 -5.64
C VAL A 267 -2.89 6.73 -6.72
N THR A 268 -2.08 7.17 -7.69
CA THR A 268 -2.53 7.93 -8.87
C THR A 268 -3.70 7.24 -9.57
N GLU A 269 -3.53 5.96 -9.86
CA GLU A 269 -4.51 5.16 -10.61
C GLU A 269 -5.71 4.78 -9.73
N GLN A 270 -5.52 4.51 -8.44
CA GLN A 270 -6.64 4.28 -7.52
C GLN A 270 -7.58 5.49 -7.42
N VAL A 271 -7.03 6.70 -7.43
CA VAL A 271 -7.82 7.93 -7.44
C VAL A 271 -8.55 8.07 -8.79
N ALA A 272 -7.87 7.79 -9.90
CA ALA A 272 -8.51 7.77 -11.22
C ALA A 272 -9.64 6.73 -11.31
N PHE A 273 -9.51 5.57 -10.69
CA PHE A 273 -10.57 4.57 -10.65
C PHE A 273 -11.83 5.07 -9.96
N ILE A 274 -11.72 5.86 -8.88
CA ILE A 274 -12.90 6.46 -8.23
C ILE A 274 -13.63 7.37 -9.22
N ALA A 275 -12.88 8.22 -9.91
CA ALA A 275 -13.41 9.15 -10.90
C ALA A 275 -14.09 8.42 -12.08
N ARG A 276 -13.42 7.41 -12.67
CA ARG A 276 -13.99 6.59 -13.75
C ARG A 276 -15.22 5.80 -13.28
N PHE A 277 -15.22 5.29 -12.06
CA PHE A 277 -16.38 4.58 -11.51
C PHE A 277 -17.61 5.50 -11.41
N LEU A 278 -17.41 6.79 -11.18
CA LEU A 278 -18.49 7.79 -11.14
C LEU A 278 -18.98 8.24 -12.53
N ARG A 279 -18.37 7.79 -13.63
CA ARG A 279 -18.76 8.14 -15.01
C ARG A 279 -20.27 7.98 -15.30
N PRO A 280 -20.97 6.91 -14.85
CA PRO A 280 -22.42 6.79 -15.06
C PRO A 280 -23.25 7.92 -14.40
N ARG A 281 -22.62 8.76 -13.57
CA ARG A 281 -23.21 9.92 -12.89
C ARG A 281 -22.59 11.25 -13.34
N HIS A 282 -21.97 11.33 -14.52
CA HIS A 282 -21.27 12.53 -15.03
C HIS A 282 -22.12 13.82 -14.94
N GLU A 283 -23.42 13.76 -15.26
CA GLU A 283 -24.34 14.92 -15.15
C GLU A 283 -24.42 15.49 -13.73
N VAL A 284 -24.25 14.63 -12.72
CA VAL A 284 -24.27 14.99 -11.31
C VAL A 284 -22.89 15.45 -10.85
N VAL A 285 -21.85 14.68 -11.18
CA VAL A 285 -20.51 14.91 -10.59
C VAL A 285 -19.76 16.10 -11.19
N ARG A 286 -20.23 16.66 -12.31
CA ARG A 286 -19.74 17.91 -12.90
C ARG A 286 -20.26 19.18 -12.23
N LYS A 287 -21.41 19.09 -11.54
CA LYS A 287 -22.13 20.25 -11.03
C LYS A 287 -21.27 21.03 -10.03
N ALA A 288 -21.16 22.34 -10.25
CA ALA A 288 -20.51 23.24 -9.30
C ALA A 288 -21.32 23.38 -7.99
N ALA A 289 -22.63 23.11 -8.01
CA ALA A 289 -23.49 23.19 -6.83
C ALA A 289 -24.49 22.01 -6.83
N PRO A 290 -24.06 20.80 -6.43
CA PRO A 290 -24.96 19.65 -6.33
C PRO A 290 -26.00 19.86 -5.23
N GLY A 291 -27.24 19.46 -5.50
CA GLY A 291 -28.35 19.48 -4.54
C GLY A 291 -28.55 18.14 -3.81
N ASP A 292 -29.57 18.04 -2.96
CA ASP A 292 -29.84 16.80 -2.20
C ASP A 292 -30.07 15.58 -3.11
N ALA A 293 -30.83 15.75 -4.21
CA ALA A 293 -31.08 14.70 -5.19
C ALA A 293 -29.80 14.16 -5.84
N ASP A 294 -28.79 15.01 -6.02
CA ASP A 294 -27.49 14.64 -6.56
C ASP A 294 -26.72 13.72 -5.60
N PHE A 295 -26.68 14.07 -4.31
CA PHE A 295 -26.06 13.24 -3.28
C PHE A 295 -26.76 11.89 -3.11
N ARG A 296 -28.09 11.86 -3.19
CA ARG A 296 -28.86 10.59 -3.19
C ARG A 296 -28.53 9.73 -4.40
N SER A 297 -28.44 10.35 -5.59
CA SER A 297 -28.09 9.65 -6.84
C SER A 297 -26.72 8.98 -6.75
N VAL A 298 -25.70 9.70 -6.27
CA VAL A 298 -24.34 9.16 -6.08
C VAL A 298 -24.31 8.10 -4.97
N ALA A 299 -24.90 8.37 -3.81
CA ALA A 299 -24.89 7.43 -2.68
C ALA A 299 -25.59 6.11 -3.02
N ARG A 300 -26.75 6.16 -3.70
CA ARG A 300 -27.45 4.95 -4.14
C ARG A 300 -26.63 4.14 -5.14
N PHE A 301 -25.94 4.83 -6.05
CA PHE A 301 -25.09 4.18 -7.04
C PHE A 301 -23.87 3.50 -6.40
N TYR A 302 -23.19 4.20 -5.48
CA TYR A 302 -21.95 3.73 -4.88
C TYR A 302 -22.17 2.68 -3.77
N ASN A 303 -23.16 2.92 -2.89
CA ASN A 303 -23.39 2.11 -1.69
C ASN A 303 -24.60 1.16 -1.81
N GLY A 304 -25.33 1.23 -2.93
CA GLY A 304 -26.48 0.36 -3.21
C GLY A 304 -27.81 0.85 -2.63
N PRO A 305 -28.88 0.03 -2.72
CA PRO A 305 -30.24 0.45 -2.41
C PRO A 305 -30.48 0.80 -0.94
N ALA A 306 -29.68 0.25 -0.02
CA ALA A 306 -29.75 0.53 1.41
C ALA A 306 -29.01 1.82 1.82
N TYR A 307 -28.65 2.69 0.87
CA TYR A 307 -27.81 3.85 1.17
C TYR A 307 -28.43 4.82 2.20
N GLU A 308 -29.76 4.90 2.21
CA GLU A 308 -30.54 5.81 3.06
C GLU A 308 -30.49 5.39 4.53
N SER A 309 -30.64 4.09 4.84
CA SER A 309 -30.58 3.58 6.21
C SER A 309 -29.21 3.75 6.87
N HIS A 310 -28.17 4.02 6.07
CA HIS A 310 -26.81 4.28 6.53
C HIS A 310 -26.40 5.76 6.42
N HIS A 311 -27.32 6.63 6.00
CA HIS A 311 -27.13 8.07 5.82
C HIS A 311 -25.95 8.42 4.91
N TYR A 312 -25.67 7.59 3.89
CA TYR A 312 -24.53 7.82 3.00
C TYR A 312 -24.66 9.14 2.23
N HIS A 313 -25.85 9.45 1.72
CA HIS A 313 -26.13 10.71 1.01
C HIS A 313 -25.85 11.96 1.89
N GLU A 314 -26.29 11.95 3.14
CA GLU A 314 -26.03 13.05 4.09
C GLU A 314 -24.54 13.19 4.41
N LYS A 315 -23.83 12.06 4.59
CA LYS A 315 -22.38 12.04 4.82
C LYS A 315 -21.61 12.56 3.61
N LEU A 316 -21.95 12.12 2.40
CA LEU A 316 -21.36 12.64 1.16
C LEU A 316 -21.60 14.15 1.04
N ALA A 317 -22.82 14.63 1.29
CA ALA A 317 -23.13 16.06 1.26
C ALA A 317 -22.28 16.85 2.25
N ARG A 318 -22.09 16.32 3.47
CA ARG A 318 -21.21 16.93 4.47
C ARG A 318 -19.75 16.97 4.00
N TRP A 319 -19.20 15.83 3.57
CA TRP A 319 -17.79 15.74 3.17
C TRP A 319 -17.49 16.57 1.94
N PHE A 320 -18.39 16.59 0.95
CA PHE A 320 -18.27 17.43 -0.23
C PHE A 320 -18.16 18.91 0.13
N ARG A 321 -19.04 19.41 1.02
CA ARG A 321 -18.97 20.81 1.51
C ARG A 321 -17.70 21.09 2.29
N GLU A 322 -17.26 20.16 3.13
CA GLU A 322 -16.02 20.30 3.90
C GLU A 322 -14.79 20.37 2.99
N PHE A 323 -14.68 19.50 1.99
CA PHE A 323 -13.58 19.54 1.03
C PHE A 323 -13.62 20.78 0.15
N ARG A 324 -14.80 21.24 -0.25
CA ARG A 324 -14.94 22.52 -0.95
C ARG A 324 -14.34 23.66 -0.13
N GLN A 325 -14.74 23.78 1.13
CA GLN A 325 -14.24 24.83 2.02
C GLN A 325 -12.72 24.73 2.22
N LEU A 326 -12.19 23.50 2.38
CA LEU A 326 -10.75 23.28 2.51
C LEU A 326 -10.01 23.68 1.22
N ILE A 327 -10.52 23.31 0.05
CA ILE A 327 -9.91 23.68 -1.24
C ILE A 327 -9.97 25.20 -1.46
N GLU A 328 -11.06 25.86 -1.09
CA GLU A 328 -11.18 27.33 -1.16
C GLU A 328 -10.19 28.03 -0.22
N THR A 329 -9.90 27.43 0.94
CA THR A 329 -9.04 28.05 1.98
C THR A 329 -7.55 27.75 1.78
N GLU A 330 -7.21 26.52 1.38
CA GLU A 330 -5.84 25.99 1.35
C GLU A 330 -5.34 25.71 -0.06
N GLY A 331 -6.23 25.77 -1.05
CA GLY A 331 -5.96 25.28 -2.39
C GLY A 331 -6.02 23.76 -2.47
N LEU A 332 -6.32 23.25 -3.67
CA LEU A 332 -6.02 21.87 -3.98
C LEU A 332 -4.49 21.76 -4.15
N PRO A 333 -3.77 20.81 -3.54
CA PRO A 333 -2.35 20.70 -3.78
C PRO A 333 -2.06 20.49 -5.27
N GLU A 334 -1.02 21.13 -5.80
CA GLU A 334 -0.53 20.78 -7.13
C GLU A 334 0.03 19.35 -7.10
N PRO A 335 -0.11 18.54 -8.16
CA PRO A 335 0.67 17.33 -8.30
C PRO A 335 2.13 17.67 -8.05
N ALA A 336 2.78 16.91 -7.16
CA ALA A 336 4.23 16.89 -7.19
C ALA A 336 4.60 16.57 -8.64
N SER A 337 5.36 17.46 -9.29
CA SER A 337 5.88 17.21 -10.64
C SER A 337 6.41 15.78 -10.68
N PRO A 338 6.09 14.98 -11.72
CA PRO A 338 6.50 13.59 -11.78
C PRO A 338 8.03 13.54 -11.66
N ALA A 339 8.50 13.15 -10.48
CA ALA A 339 9.81 13.50 -9.93
C ALA A 339 10.07 15.03 -9.93
N ALA A 340 10.39 15.61 -8.77
CA ALA A 340 11.47 16.58 -8.81
C ALA A 340 12.63 15.81 -9.46
N SER A 341 13.04 16.20 -10.68
CA SER A 341 14.21 15.64 -11.31
C SER A 341 15.29 15.57 -10.24
N LEU A 342 15.83 14.38 -9.97
CA LEU A 342 16.90 14.23 -9.00
C LEU A 342 17.93 15.33 -9.27
N PRO A 343 18.46 16.01 -8.25
CA PRO A 343 19.52 16.97 -8.45
C PRO A 343 20.60 16.32 -9.30
N ARG A 344 20.80 16.83 -10.52
CA ARG A 344 21.74 16.24 -11.47
C ARG A 344 22.99 17.08 -11.48
N PHE A 345 24.14 16.44 -11.29
CA PHE A 345 25.44 17.09 -11.27
C PHE A 345 26.25 16.70 -12.49
N SER A 346 26.85 17.69 -13.13
CA SER A 346 27.66 17.56 -14.34
C SER A 346 28.78 18.59 -14.30
N ARG A 347 29.71 18.53 -15.25
CA ARG A 347 30.79 19.52 -15.37
C ARG A 347 30.27 20.97 -15.47
N GLY A 348 29.10 21.17 -16.09
CA GLY A 348 28.55 22.49 -16.40
C GLY A 348 27.68 23.13 -15.30
N ASN A 349 27.35 22.40 -14.22
CA ASN A 349 26.42 22.90 -13.21
C ASN A 349 26.89 22.65 -11.76
N ARG A 350 28.19 22.84 -11.53
CA ARG A 350 28.78 22.78 -10.19
C ARG A 350 28.11 23.79 -9.23
N PRO A 351 27.53 23.35 -8.10
CA PRO A 351 26.95 24.22 -7.08
C PRO A 351 27.94 25.15 -6.38
N ASP A 352 27.43 26.29 -5.90
CA ASP A 352 28.14 27.18 -4.99
C ASP A 352 28.17 26.63 -3.55
N GLY A 353 29.12 27.09 -2.73
CA GLY A 353 29.21 26.71 -1.31
C GLY A 353 29.89 25.37 -1.01
N MET A 354 30.54 24.75 -2.00
CA MET A 354 31.33 23.53 -1.80
C MET A 354 32.58 23.76 -0.95
N THR A 355 32.99 22.75 -0.20
CA THR A 355 34.22 22.78 0.60
C THR A 355 35.37 22.09 -0.13
N TRP A 356 36.56 22.69 -0.07
CA TRP A 356 37.76 22.13 -0.66
C TRP A 356 38.39 21.06 0.22
N PHE A 357 38.82 19.97 -0.42
CA PHE A 357 39.58 18.89 0.19
C PHE A 357 40.81 18.54 -0.66
N ARG A 358 41.81 17.91 -0.05
CA ARG A 358 43.04 17.44 -0.70
C ARG A 358 43.23 15.95 -0.47
N LYS A 359 43.59 15.23 -1.55
CA LYS A 359 44.12 13.85 -1.51
C LYS A 359 45.43 13.77 -2.30
N SER A 360 45.33 13.81 -3.63
CA SER A 360 46.45 13.95 -4.58
C SER A 360 46.28 15.19 -5.46
N THR A 361 45.03 15.52 -5.81
CA THR A 361 44.57 16.77 -6.41
C THR A 361 43.61 17.49 -5.46
N ARG A 362 43.36 18.80 -5.67
CA ARG A 362 42.28 19.51 -4.95
C ARG A 362 40.94 19.08 -5.55
N VAL A 363 39.98 18.82 -4.67
CA VAL A 363 38.62 18.41 -5.05
C VAL A 363 37.63 19.21 -4.21
N GLN A 364 36.58 19.72 -4.84
CA GLN A 364 35.44 20.28 -4.13
C GLN A 364 34.42 19.19 -3.85
N LEU A 365 33.99 19.07 -2.60
CA LEU A 365 33.00 18.09 -2.17
C LEU A 365 31.70 18.78 -1.76
N LEU A 366 30.58 18.25 -2.25
CA LEU A 366 29.22 18.56 -1.77
C LEU A 366 28.62 17.31 -1.15
N ARG A 367 28.18 17.39 0.11
CA ARG A 367 27.46 16.31 0.77
C ARG A 367 25.98 16.38 0.40
N MET A 368 25.45 15.30 -0.15
CA MET A 368 24.05 15.10 -0.47
C MET A 368 23.44 14.14 0.53
N THR A 369 22.33 14.52 1.17
CA THR A 369 21.57 13.66 2.09
C THR A 369 20.37 13.00 1.43
N GLU A 370 20.05 13.39 0.20
CA GLU A 370 18.94 12.88 -0.61
C GLU A 370 19.47 12.25 -1.91
N PRO A 371 18.70 11.36 -2.58
CA PRO A 371 19.07 10.80 -3.88
C PRO A 371 19.41 11.86 -4.92
N PHE A 372 20.40 11.56 -5.78
CA PHE A 372 20.85 12.48 -6.83
C PHE A 372 21.38 11.73 -8.06
N GLU A 373 21.61 12.46 -9.15
CA GLU A 373 22.29 11.96 -10.35
C GLU A 373 23.64 12.66 -10.54
N VAL A 374 24.64 11.95 -11.03
CA VAL A 374 25.94 12.53 -11.40
C VAL A 374 26.38 12.00 -12.76
N GLU A 375 26.79 12.91 -13.65
CA GLU A 375 27.35 12.56 -14.95
C GLU A 375 28.85 12.30 -14.82
N THR A 376 29.18 11.03 -14.67
CA THR A 376 30.56 10.54 -14.55
C THR A 376 31.17 10.25 -15.92
N GLN A 377 32.42 9.77 -15.93
CA GLN A 377 33.06 9.26 -17.15
C GLN A 377 32.35 8.05 -17.74
N GLU A 378 31.63 7.29 -16.91
CA GLU A 378 30.90 6.07 -17.30
C GLU A 378 29.45 6.34 -17.74
N GLY A 379 29.00 7.60 -17.65
CA GLY A 379 27.63 8.01 -17.97
C GLY A 379 26.92 8.63 -16.77
N VAL A 380 25.59 8.73 -16.84
CA VAL A 380 24.78 9.24 -15.74
C VAL A 380 24.56 8.11 -14.73
N GLN A 381 24.95 8.34 -13.48
CA GLN A 381 24.75 7.40 -12.38
C GLN A 381 23.76 7.99 -11.36
N ARG A 382 22.78 7.19 -10.95
CA ARG A 382 21.86 7.50 -9.84
C ARG A 382 22.46 7.01 -8.53
N ILE A 383 22.60 7.90 -7.57
CA ILE A 383 23.19 7.61 -6.25
C ILE A 383 22.11 7.78 -5.19
N ALA A 384 21.76 6.69 -4.53
CA ALA A 384 20.66 6.59 -3.58
C ALA A 384 20.90 5.42 -2.61
N PRO A 385 20.22 5.36 -1.45
CA PRO A 385 20.40 4.28 -0.48
C PRO A 385 20.19 2.86 -1.05
N ASP A 386 19.41 2.75 -2.12
CA ASP A 386 19.10 1.52 -2.85
C ASP A 386 20.11 1.18 -3.96
N THR A 387 21.01 2.10 -4.32
CA THR A 387 21.96 1.92 -5.44
C THR A 387 23.42 1.81 -5.01
N VAL A 388 23.73 2.02 -3.72
CA VAL A 388 25.08 1.94 -3.16
C VAL A 388 25.06 1.24 -1.80
N ASP A 389 26.07 0.42 -1.52
CA ASP A 389 26.12 -0.42 -0.31
C ASP A 389 26.54 0.34 0.96
N ASP A 390 27.18 1.50 0.80
CA ASP A 390 27.84 2.27 1.85
C ASP A 390 27.20 3.66 2.11
N TRP A 391 25.87 3.74 1.98
CA TRP A 391 25.09 4.94 2.29
C TRP A 391 25.08 5.27 3.80
N ASP A 392 25.89 6.25 4.21
CA ASP A 392 26.05 6.69 5.61
C ASP A 392 25.40 8.07 5.84
N GLY A 393 24.06 8.08 5.79
CA GLY A 393 23.26 9.30 5.91
C GLY A 393 23.49 10.31 4.78
N GLY A 394 24.03 9.84 3.64
CA GLY A 394 24.32 10.65 2.46
C GLY A 394 25.55 10.18 1.68
N TYR A 395 25.81 10.84 0.57
CA TYR A 395 26.99 10.66 -0.30
C TYR A 395 27.62 11.98 -0.66
N TYR A 396 28.88 11.96 -1.10
CA TYR A 396 29.54 13.16 -1.63
C TYR A 396 29.56 13.15 -3.16
N VAL A 397 29.38 14.32 -3.75
CA VAL A 397 29.71 14.60 -5.15
C VAL A 397 31.06 15.33 -5.17
N ALA A 398 32.02 14.74 -5.88
CA ALA A 398 33.36 15.27 -6.04
C ALA A 398 33.53 15.98 -7.38
N PHE A 399 34.04 17.21 -7.32
CA PHE A 399 34.40 18.03 -8.48
C PHE A 399 35.91 18.31 -8.47
N PRO A 400 36.69 17.60 -9.30
CA PRO A 400 38.13 17.80 -9.37
C PRO A 400 38.50 19.16 -9.96
N GLU A 401 39.60 19.76 -9.46
CA GLU A 401 40.11 21.03 -9.95
C GLU A 401 40.62 20.97 -11.40
N ASP A 402 41.06 19.78 -11.85
CA ASP A 402 41.57 19.55 -13.21
C ASP A 402 40.50 19.64 -14.32
N GLY A 403 39.23 19.88 -13.94
CA GLY A 403 38.12 20.03 -14.86
C GLY A 403 37.59 18.73 -15.44
N SER A 404 38.00 17.58 -14.88
CA SER A 404 37.39 16.28 -15.20
C SER A 404 35.92 16.21 -14.75
N LYS A 405 35.19 15.21 -15.27
CA LYS A 405 33.80 14.98 -14.90
C LYS A 405 33.67 14.67 -13.40
N PRO A 406 32.59 15.11 -12.74
CA PRO A 406 32.36 14.79 -11.34
C PRO A 406 32.12 13.29 -11.12
N TYR A 407 32.31 12.84 -9.88
CA TYR A 407 32.05 11.46 -9.48
C TYR A 407 31.46 11.40 -8.06
N ALA A 408 30.77 10.30 -7.74
CA ALA A 408 30.25 10.06 -6.40
C ALA A 408 31.29 9.37 -5.52
N ILE A 409 31.32 9.71 -4.23
CA ILE A 409 32.28 9.15 -3.27
C ILE A 409 31.64 8.96 -1.89
N ALA A 410 31.92 7.82 -1.28
CA ALA A 410 31.35 7.44 0.00
C ALA A 410 31.91 8.26 1.17
N PRO A 411 31.10 8.58 2.20
CA PRO A 411 31.57 9.32 3.37
C PRO A 411 32.75 8.68 4.09
N ALA A 412 32.75 7.34 4.23
CA ALA A 412 33.86 6.62 4.87
C ALA A 412 35.18 6.80 4.09
N TYR A 413 35.10 6.78 2.76
CA TYR A 413 36.26 6.99 1.90
C TYR A 413 36.79 8.42 2.02
N VAL A 414 35.90 9.43 2.05
CA VAL A 414 36.28 10.83 2.27
C VAL A 414 37.02 10.98 3.60
N ARG A 415 36.45 10.46 4.70
CA ARG A 415 37.08 10.51 6.04
C ARG A 415 38.46 9.88 6.09
N ALA A 416 38.69 8.80 5.35
CA ALA A 416 39.94 8.06 5.36
C ALA A 416 41.02 8.62 4.42
N ASN A 417 40.64 9.40 3.39
CA ASN A 417 41.54 9.74 2.28
C ASN A 417 41.62 11.23 1.94
N TYR A 418 40.77 12.08 2.51
CA TYR A 418 40.71 13.49 2.18
C TYR A 418 40.88 14.36 3.43
N GLU A 419 41.70 15.40 3.30
CA GLU A 419 41.91 16.40 4.33
C GLU A 419 41.27 17.73 3.91
N PRO A 420 40.63 18.49 4.82
CA PRO A 420 40.15 19.82 4.50
C PRO A 420 41.30 20.70 4.00
N ALA A 421 41.11 21.37 2.86
CA ALA A 421 42.08 22.36 2.41
C ALA A 421 42.02 23.58 3.34
N ALA A 422 43.18 24.16 3.68
CA ALA A 422 43.22 25.41 4.42
C ALA A 422 42.41 26.49 3.67
N ALA A 423 41.68 27.32 4.41
CA ALA A 423 41.06 28.51 3.83
C ALA A 423 42.19 29.43 3.35
N ASP A 424 42.23 29.69 2.04
CA ASP A 424 43.14 30.67 1.43
C ASP A 424 42.74 32.10 1.82
#